data_AF-A0A178K3S8-F1
#
_entry.id   AF-A0A178K3S8-F1
#
_cell.length_a   1.000
_cell.length_b   1.000
_cell.length_c   1.000
_cell.angle_alpha   90.00
_cell.angle_beta   90.00
_cell.angle_gamma   90.00
#
_symmetry.space_group_name_H-M   'P 1'
#
loop_
_entity.id
_entity.type
_entity.pdbx_description
1 polymer ?
#
loop_
_entity_poly.entity_id
_entity_poly.type
_entity_poly.pdbx_seq_one_letter_code
_entity_poly.pdbx_strand_id
1 'polypeptide(L)'
;MSGQRLKTQFHRLYSHFEGKDSDTSLQEIAEILFCTHRNVRMVMNKMADKGWIDWQPAVGRGKLSRLIFHSTDNELQQNYARKLVAEGKLEPALTALNNDATMLAQLIQEQLGVSTQQGKQVVRLPYYRAFGNLDPLTPLRRSEQHLVRQIFSGLTRLDEKKGEVESDLAHHWEALSSRHWRFYLRPAVRFHNGKLLDTKDVIATLNQVKQHRLFRHLLSIDSIAPHTIDIHLKRDDVRLPYLLADHLAVIQPAEMVTHRDPDALPIGTGAYKLTQNDNQRVKLEAFDQYYGFRAMIDVVEIWILEDFDVFYLKPVSESDEIAERGVSSRLHLDEGCNYLLYNRQTGLANNQEWLHYFAQRFNTLAMQCLLDQAKFSELRLINAYGLLPGWAHNSNMNVTVQYPPTRRTVTIAHLQDHPVYPLIAEKMTQLLKQDGLKVKVLSLSTAEMLVGKHASKVDIWISGMSLTTTQDEAILPWLYSFDHLYRAMPDDEFAQLEALIAEWRSDSTKAFPANEIGMNLVQSHQIQPLFHAWLGVDNSGELQGMTSNSLGWFDFTSVWKKPNFS
;
A
#
# COMPACT_ATOMS: atom_id res chain seq x y z
N MET A 1 -41.22 -2.03 0.66
CA MET A 1 -40.74 -2.38 -0.69
C MET A 1 -39.29 -1.93 -0.77
N SER A 2 -38.36 -2.82 -1.10
CA SER A 2 -36.97 -2.45 -1.35
C SER A 2 -36.90 -1.45 -2.52
N GLY A 3 -35.92 -0.54 -2.50
CA GLY A 3 -35.75 0.45 -3.58
C GLY A 3 -35.54 -0.18 -4.95
N GLN A 4 -34.95 -1.37 -5.00
CA GLN A 4 -34.68 -2.10 -6.24
C GLN A 4 -35.97 -2.61 -6.92
N ARG A 5 -36.94 -3.13 -6.14
CA ARG A 5 -38.23 -3.58 -6.69
C ARG A 5 -39.02 -2.43 -7.31
N LEU A 6 -38.97 -1.25 -6.69
CA LEU A 6 -39.64 -0.05 -7.21
C LEU A 6 -39.01 0.42 -8.52
N LYS A 7 -37.69 0.33 -8.67
CA LYS A 7 -36.98 0.66 -9.93
C LYS A 7 -37.31 -0.31 -11.06
N THR A 8 -37.34 -1.62 -10.79
CA THR A 8 -37.79 -2.61 -11.80
C THR A 8 -39.22 -2.33 -12.27
N GLN A 9 -40.09 -1.90 -11.36
CA GLN A 9 -41.46 -1.50 -11.70
C GLN A 9 -41.49 -0.22 -12.55
N PHE A 10 -40.64 0.76 -12.25
CA PHE A 10 -40.50 1.97 -13.07
C PHE A 10 -40.01 1.63 -14.48
N HIS A 11 -38.94 0.83 -14.59
CA HIS A 11 -38.38 0.38 -15.87
C HIS A 11 -39.45 -0.23 -16.77
N ARG A 12 -40.28 -1.15 -16.22
CA ARG A 12 -41.38 -1.78 -16.98
C ARG A 12 -42.40 -0.76 -17.49
N LEU A 13 -42.77 0.23 -16.68
CA LEU A 13 -43.67 1.29 -17.10
C LEU A 13 -43.04 2.18 -18.17
N TYR A 14 -41.81 2.63 -17.92
CA TYR A 14 -41.08 3.50 -18.83
C TYR A 14 -40.85 2.84 -20.20
N SER A 15 -40.47 1.55 -20.23
CA SER A 15 -40.31 0.79 -21.47
C SER A 15 -41.63 0.57 -22.21
N HIS A 16 -42.74 0.33 -21.50
CA HIS A 16 -44.04 0.13 -22.13
C HIS A 16 -44.58 1.40 -22.79
N PHE A 17 -44.43 2.54 -22.13
CA PHE A 17 -44.89 3.84 -22.63
C PHE A 17 -43.82 4.60 -23.44
N GLU A 18 -42.65 3.98 -23.70
CA GLU A 18 -41.50 4.58 -24.40
C GLU A 18 -41.06 5.94 -23.80
N GLY A 19 -41.25 6.14 -22.50
CA GLY A 19 -40.96 7.40 -21.81
C GLY A 19 -41.88 8.57 -22.16
N LYS A 20 -43.00 8.35 -22.87
CA LYS A 20 -43.96 9.40 -23.24
C LYS A 20 -45.07 9.55 -22.20
N ASP A 21 -45.43 10.81 -21.90
CA ASP A 21 -46.60 11.11 -21.08
C ASP A 21 -47.86 10.53 -21.71
N SER A 22 -48.61 9.77 -20.93
CA SER A 22 -49.67 8.90 -21.44
C SER A 22 -50.92 8.96 -20.55
N ASP A 23 -52.08 8.88 -21.19
CA ASP A 23 -53.36 8.65 -20.52
C ASP A 23 -53.57 7.13 -20.41
N THR A 24 -53.70 6.61 -19.19
CA THR A 24 -53.73 5.16 -18.94
C THR A 24 -54.76 4.79 -17.86
N SER A 25 -55.11 3.50 -17.77
CA SER A 25 -56.03 2.99 -16.75
C SER A 25 -55.29 2.23 -15.63
N LEU A 26 -55.90 2.17 -14.44
CA LEU A 26 -55.36 1.34 -13.34
C LEU A 26 -55.26 -0.15 -13.70
N GLN A 27 -56.10 -0.64 -14.63
CA GLN A 27 -56.09 -2.03 -15.09
C GLN A 27 -54.87 -2.31 -15.97
N GLU A 28 -54.58 -1.42 -16.91
CA GLU A 28 -53.41 -1.50 -17.78
C GLU A 28 -52.10 -1.45 -16.97
N ILE A 29 -51.99 -0.52 -16.01
CA ILE A 29 -50.83 -0.47 -15.10
C ILE A 29 -50.71 -1.75 -14.26
N ALA A 30 -51.83 -2.32 -13.79
CA ALA A 30 -51.84 -3.57 -13.02
C ALA A 30 -51.29 -4.75 -13.84
N GLU A 31 -51.61 -4.79 -15.13
CA GLU A 31 -51.10 -5.79 -16.08
C GLU A 31 -49.61 -5.60 -16.35
N ILE A 32 -49.15 -4.37 -16.63
CA ILE A 32 -47.73 -4.06 -16.86
C ILE A 32 -46.87 -4.40 -15.63
N LEU A 33 -47.35 -4.06 -14.44
CA LEU A 33 -46.62 -4.28 -13.19
C LEU A 33 -46.80 -5.68 -12.60
N PHE A 34 -47.65 -6.52 -13.20
CA PHE A 34 -48.05 -7.84 -12.70
C PHE A 34 -48.48 -7.81 -11.23
N CYS A 35 -49.37 -6.88 -10.86
CA CYS A 35 -49.80 -6.72 -9.47
C CYS A 35 -51.26 -6.26 -9.32
N THR A 36 -51.81 -6.37 -8.10
CA THR A 36 -53.20 -5.98 -7.83
C THR A 36 -53.41 -4.46 -7.92
N HIS A 37 -54.64 -4.01 -8.20
CA HIS A 37 -55.04 -2.59 -8.21
C HIS A 37 -54.65 -1.82 -6.93
N ARG A 38 -54.79 -2.46 -5.77
CA ARG A 38 -54.40 -1.87 -4.48
C ARG A 38 -52.89 -1.62 -4.41
N ASN A 39 -52.11 -2.54 -4.97
CA ASN A 39 -50.65 -2.42 -5.01
C ASN A 39 -50.20 -1.40 -6.05
N VAL A 40 -50.87 -1.28 -7.20
CA VAL A 40 -50.61 -0.22 -8.20
C VAL A 40 -50.65 1.15 -7.57
N ARG A 41 -51.73 1.50 -6.84
CA ARG A 41 -51.83 2.80 -6.19
C ARG A 41 -50.68 3.06 -5.21
N MET A 42 -50.28 2.05 -4.44
CA MET A 42 -49.13 2.17 -3.52
C MET A 42 -47.81 2.38 -4.27
N VAL A 43 -47.61 1.70 -5.40
CA VAL A 43 -46.40 1.82 -6.23
C VAL A 43 -46.33 3.20 -6.88
N MET A 44 -47.42 3.64 -7.53
CA MET A 44 -47.49 4.93 -8.21
C MET A 44 -47.27 6.09 -7.24
N ASN A 45 -47.94 6.08 -6.08
CA ASN A 45 -47.73 7.11 -5.06
C ASN A 45 -46.27 7.14 -4.58
N LYS A 46 -45.62 5.98 -4.39
CA LYS A 46 -44.21 5.94 -3.99
C LYS A 46 -43.24 6.45 -5.06
N MET A 47 -43.56 6.26 -6.33
CA MET A 47 -42.79 6.82 -7.44
C MET A 47 -42.99 8.34 -7.51
N ALA A 48 -44.22 8.81 -7.29
CA ALA A 48 -44.55 10.23 -7.22
C ALA A 48 -43.91 10.93 -6.01
N ASP A 49 -43.93 10.32 -4.82
CA ASP A 49 -43.25 10.82 -3.62
C ASP A 49 -41.73 10.98 -3.82
N LYS A 50 -41.16 10.20 -4.75
CA LYS A 50 -39.75 10.27 -5.15
C LYS A 50 -39.49 11.22 -6.31
N GLY A 51 -40.53 11.84 -6.87
CA GLY A 51 -40.46 12.75 -8.00
C GLY A 51 -40.14 12.09 -9.35
N TRP A 52 -40.28 10.76 -9.46
CA TRP A 52 -39.96 10.05 -10.71
C TRP A 52 -41.06 10.22 -11.77
N ILE A 53 -42.30 10.38 -11.30
CA ILE A 53 -43.51 10.56 -12.11
C ILE A 53 -44.41 11.59 -11.44
N ASP A 54 -45.30 12.20 -12.22
CA ASP A 54 -46.54 12.77 -11.69
C ASP A 54 -47.72 11.85 -12.09
N TRP A 55 -48.55 11.54 -11.09
CA TRP A 55 -49.67 10.62 -11.24
C TRP A 55 -50.96 11.33 -10.86
N GLN A 56 -51.79 11.62 -11.86
CA GLN A 56 -53.05 12.33 -11.69
C GLN A 56 -54.21 11.35 -11.87
N PRO A 57 -54.73 10.76 -10.78
CA PRO A 57 -55.80 9.77 -10.87
C PRO A 57 -57.12 10.41 -11.29
N ALA A 58 -57.79 9.85 -12.30
CA ALA A 58 -59.12 10.29 -12.70
C ALA A 58 -60.22 9.56 -11.90
N VAL A 59 -61.24 10.31 -11.47
CA VAL A 59 -62.38 9.78 -10.70
C VAL A 59 -63.58 9.51 -11.63
N GLY A 60 -63.96 8.24 -11.78
CA GLY A 60 -65.11 7.78 -12.56
C GLY A 60 -64.83 6.51 -13.37
N ARG A 61 -65.84 5.65 -13.61
CA ARG A 61 -65.68 4.46 -14.47
C ARG A 61 -65.36 4.89 -15.91
N GLY A 62 -64.28 4.34 -16.48
CA GLY A 62 -63.89 4.57 -17.87
C GLY A 62 -63.08 5.86 -18.13
N LYS A 63 -62.73 6.64 -17.10
CA LYS A 63 -61.82 7.78 -17.26
C LYS A 63 -60.36 7.35 -17.15
N LEU A 64 -59.52 7.86 -18.05
CA LEU A 64 -58.08 7.64 -18.05
C LEU A 64 -57.41 8.58 -17.05
N SER A 65 -56.44 8.05 -16.32
CA SER A 65 -55.57 8.81 -15.42
C SER A 65 -54.33 9.27 -16.19
N ARG A 66 -53.79 10.44 -15.85
CA ARG A 66 -52.61 11.00 -16.53
C ARG A 66 -51.34 10.52 -15.82
N LEU A 67 -50.42 9.93 -16.57
CA LEU A 67 -49.06 9.60 -16.13
C LEU A 67 -48.07 10.50 -16.87
N ILE A 68 -47.25 11.21 -16.11
CA ILE A 68 -46.19 12.09 -16.62
C ILE A 68 -44.86 11.56 -16.10
N PHE A 69 -43.86 11.41 -16.98
CA PHE A 69 -42.52 10.97 -16.57
C PHE A 69 -41.61 12.18 -16.32
N HIS A 70 -40.98 12.23 -15.13
CA HIS A 70 -40.05 13.29 -14.76
C HIS A 70 -38.59 12.82 -14.68
N SER A 71 -38.37 11.51 -14.62
CA SER A 71 -37.04 10.90 -14.70
C SER A 71 -36.98 9.90 -15.85
N THR A 72 -35.80 9.68 -16.41
CA THR A 72 -35.59 8.59 -17.37
C THR A 72 -35.17 7.30 -16.66
N ASP A 73 -35.37 6.15 -17.30
CA ASP A 73 -34.88 4.88 -16.76
C ASP A 73 -33.35 4.90 -16.57
N ASN A 74 -32.62 5.50 -17.53
CA ASN A 74 -31.18 5.65 -17.47
C ASN A 74 -30.75 6.51 -16.27
N GLU A 75 -31.41 7.65 -16.01
CA GLU A 75 -31.14 8.49 -14.83
C GLU A 75 -31.37 7.73 -13.52
N LEU A 76 -32.42 6.93 -13.40
CA LEU A 76 -32.69 6.16 -12.19
C LEU A 76 -31.70 5.01 -11.97
N GLN A 77 -31.22 4.38 -13.05
CA GLN A 77 -30.16 3.38 -13.04
C GLN A 77 -28.82 4.01 -12.65
N GLN A 78 -28.42 5.11 -13.29
CA GLN A 78 -27.20 5.85 -12.94
C GLN A 78 -27.22 6.34 -11.50
N ASN A 79 -28.33 6.91 -11.02
CA ASN A 79 -28.47 7.31 -9.61
C ASN A 79 -28.43 6.11 -8.65
N TYR A 80 -28.87 4.93 -9.09
CA TYR A 80 -28.70 3.71 -8.31
C TYR A 80 -27.24 3.30 -8.22
N ALA A 81 -26.58 3.24 -9.37
CA ALA A 81 -25.19 2.88 -9.50
C ALA A 81 -24.32 3.84 -8.71
N ARG A 82 -24.57 5.16 -8.79
CA ARG A 82 -23.87 6.18 -8.01
C ARG A 82 -24.00 5.94 -6.50
N LYS A 83 -25.20 5.57 -6.04
CA LYS A 83 -25.40 5.18 -4.64
C LYS A 83 -24.63 3.92 -4.28
N LEU A 84 -24.65 2.91 -5.15
CA LEU A 84 -23.88 1.67 -4.95
C LEU A 84 -22.39 1.96 -4.91
N VAL A 85 -21.84 2.79 -5.82
CA VAL A 85 -20.44 3.21 -5.83
C VAL A 85 -20.09 4.01 -4.58
N ALA A 86 -20.97 4.88 -4.08
CA ALA A 86 -20.76 5.59 -2.80
C ALA A 86 -20.76 4.65 -1.58
N GLU A 87 -21.54 3.56 -1.61
CA GLU A 87 -21.47 2.44 -0.66
C GLU A 87 -20.31 1.47 -0.98
N GLY A 88 -19.56 1.79 -2.03
CA GLY A 88 -18.77 0.95 -2.90
C GLY A 88 -19.17 -0.53 -2.99
N LYS A 89 -20.22 -0.75 -3.71
CA LYS A 89 -20.62 -2.04 -4.22
C LYS A 89 -20.35 -1.96 -5.72
N LEU A 90 -19.10 -2.16 -6.11
CA LEU A 90 -18.67 -1.95 -7.50
C LEU A 90 -19.29 -2.98 -8.45
N GLU A 91 -19.28 -4.27 -8.11
CA GLU A 91 -19.93 -5.30 -8.97
C GLU A 91 -21.45 -5.11 -9.08
N PRO A 92 -22.20 -4.84 -7.97
CA PRO A 92 -23.61 -4.49 -8.10
C PRO A 92 -23.85 -3.18 -8.88
N ALA A 93 -22.95 -2.20 -8.78
CA ALA A 93 -23.03 -0.97 -9.55
C ALA A 93 -22.83 -1.24 -11.05
N LEU A 94 -21.83 -2.06 -11.40
CA LEU A 94 -21.59 -2.49 -12.78
C LEU A 94 -22.82 -3.19 -13.37
N THR A 95 -23.42 -4.10 -12.58
CA THR A 95 -24.65 -4.80 -12.96
C THR A 95 -25.81 -3.81 -13.16
N ALA A 96 -25.94 -2.80 -12.29
CA ALA A 96 -26.96 -1.77 -12.39
C ALA A 96 -26.78 -0.84 -13.60
N LEU A 97 -25.56 -0.75 -14.15
CA LEU A 97 -25.20 -0.02 -15.36
C LEU A 97 -25.21 -0.91 -16.61
N ASN A 98 -25.83 -2.09 -16.57
CA ASN A 98 -25.84 -3.06 -17.68
C ASN A 98 -24.43 -3.45 -18.16
N ASN A 99 -23.48 -3.56 -17.23
CA ASN A 99 -22.06 -3.84 -17.46
C ASN A 99 -21.30 -2.76 -18.25
N ASP A 100 -21.78 -1.50 -18.22
CA ASP A 100 -21.03 -0.35 -18.73
C ASP A 100 -19.87 0.02 -17.78
N ALA A 101 -18.69 -0.50 -18.09
CA ALA A 101 -17.47 -0.25 -17.33
C ALA A 101 -17.00 1.21 -17.42
N THR A 102 -17.25 1.90 -18.55
CA THR A 102 -16.85 3.29 -18.76
C THR A 102 -17.65 4.21 -17.84
N MET A 103 -18.96 4.03 -17.80
CA MET A 103 -19.83 4.78 -16.88
C MET A 103 -19.50 4.47 -15.41
N LEU A 104 -19.18 3.21 -15.09
CA LEU A 104 -18.76 2.85 -13.74
C LEU A 104 -17.47 3.58 -13.34
N ALA A 105 -16.47 3.64 -14.23
CA ALA A 105 -15.22 4.35 -13.99
C ALA A 105 -15.48 5.85 -13.73
N GLN A 106 -16.37 6.47 -14.52
CA GLN A 106 -16.78 7.86 -14.30
C GLN A 106 -17.43 8.06 -12.91
N LEU A 107 -18.36 7.19 -12.52
CA LEU A 107 -18.99 7.27 -11.19
C LEU A 107 -17.99 7.03 -10.05
N ILE A 108 -16.99 6.17 -10.25
CA ILE A 108 -15.90 5.96 -9.29
C ILE A 108 -15.09 7.24 -9.15
N GLN A 109 -14.68 7.85 -10.27
CA GLN A 109 -13.91 9.09 -10.29
C GLN A 109 -14.62 10.22 -9.55
N GLU A 110 -15.94 10.37 -9.73
CA GLU A 110 -16.75 11.36 -8.99
C GLU A 110 -16.77 11.15 -7.48
N GLN A 111 -16.49 9.93 -6.98
CA GLN A 111 -16.41 9.66 -5.55
C GLN A 111 -14.98 9.85 -4.99
N LEU A 112 -13.95 9.83 -5.83
CA LEU A 112 -12.57 10.00 -5.38
C LEU A 112 -12.33 11.40 -4.79
N GLY A 113 -11.33 11.49 -3.92
CA GLY A 113 -10.97 12.74 -3.26
C GLY A 113 -11.72 12.99 -1.96
N VAL A 114 -12.00 14.25 -1.65
CA VAL A 114 -12.52 14.65 -0.35
C VAL A 114 -14.01 14.91 -0.41
N SER A 115 -14.75 14.30 0.50
CA SER A 115 -16.17 14.60 0.69
C SER A 115 -16.51 14.68 2.17
N THR A 116 -17.64 15.32 2.46
CA THR A 116 -18.19 15.34 3.82
C THR A 116 -19.42 14.45 3.88
N GLN A 117 -19.38 13.43 4.72
CA GLN A 117 -20.47 12.47 4.89
C GLN A 117 -20.88 12.40 6.36
N GLN A 118 -22.15 12.70 6.64
CA GLN A 118 -22.68 12.71 8.02
C GLN A 118 -21.84 13.57 8.99
N GLY A 119 -21.30 14.71 8.50
CA GLY A 119 -20.45 15.60 9.28
C GLY A 119 -18.98 15.15 9.41
N LYS A 120 -18.60 14.00 8.84
CA LYS A 120 -17.22 13.50 8.83
C LYS A 120 -16.51 13.84 7.51
N GLN A 121 -15.26 14.26 7.58
CA GLN A 121 -14.38 14.38 6.42
C GLN A 121 -13.87 13.02 5.98
N VAL A 122 -14.18 12.64 4.74
CA VAL A 122 -13.80 11.36 4.13
C VAL A 122 -12.89 11.62 2.95
N VAL A 123 -11.72 10.98 2.95
CA VAL A 123 -10.76 10.98 1.84
C VAL A 123 -10.79 9.62 1.15
N ARG A 124 -11.05 9.60 -0.16
CA ARG A 124 -11.06 8.40 -1.00
C ARG A 124 -9.88 8.38 -1.95
N LEU A 125 -9.06 7.34 -1.83
CA LEU A 125 -7.84 7.16 -2.59
C LEU A 125 -7.94 5.90 -3.46
N PRO A 126 -7.67 5.98 -4.76
CA PRO A 126 -7.54 4.79 -5.60
C PRO A 126 -6.18 4.12 -5.37
N TYR A 127 -6.13 2.79 -5.47
CA TYR A 127 -4.90 2.01 -5.38
C TYR A 127 -4.97 0.74 -6.24
N TYR A 128 -3.85 0.34 -6.84
CA TYR A 128 -3.84 -0.69 -7.89
C TYR A 128 -3.98 -2.14 -7.41
N ARG A 129 -3.84 -2.40 -6.09
CA ARG A 129 -3.85 -3.77 -5.53
C ARG A 129 -4.43 -3.82 -4.13
N ALA A 130 -4.88 -5.00 -3.74
CA ALA A 130 -5.25 -5.28 -2.36
C ALA A 130 -4.03 -5.28 -1.42
N PHE A 131 -4.31 -4.99 -0.15
CA PHE A 131 -3.34 -5.07 0.93
C PHE A 131 -3.47 -6.43 1.60
N GLY A 132 -2.34 -7.06 1.91
CA GLY A 132 -2.32 -8.30 2.68
C GLY A 132 -2.72 -8.08 4.15
N ASN A 133 -2.32 -9.00 5.02
CA ASN A 133 -2.39 -8.72 6.44
C ASN A 133 -1.49 -7.52 6.79
N LEU A 134 -1.97 -6.65 7.67
CA LEU A 134 -1.23 -5.50 8.18
C LEU A 134 -0.60 -5.85 9.54
N ASP A 135 -0.06 -7.06 9.65
CA ASP A 135 0.66 -7.52 10.84
C ASP A 135 2.10 -6.99 10.78
N PRO A 136 2.54 -6.14 11.71
CA PRO A 136 3.88 -5.59 11.71
C PRO A 136 4.99 -6.64 11.78
N LEU A 137 4.71 -7.87 12.23
CA LEU A 137 5.71 -8.94 12.38
C LEU A 137 5.77 -9.86 11.16
N THR A 138 5.04 -9.55 10.08
CA THR A 138 5.12 -10.28 8.81
C THR A 138 5.84 -9.43 7.74
N PRO A 139 6.25 -10.03 6.61
CA PRO A 139 6.89 -9.25 5.56
C PRO A 139 5.90 -8.30 4.87
N LEU A 140 6.13 -6.99 5.02
CA LEU A 140 5.29 -5.93 4.48
C LEU A 140 5.98 -5.19 3.32
N ARG A 141 5.22 -4.72 2.33
CA ARG A 141 5.73 -3.76 1.33
C ARG A 141 5.60 -2.34 1.88
N ARG A 142 6.19 -1.36 1.17
CA ARG A 142 6.19 0.06 1.57
C ARG A 142 4.80 0.62 1.91
N SER A 143 3.77 0.21 1.18
CA SER A 143 2.41 0.72 1.38
C SER A 143 1.77 0.15 2.64
N GLU A 144 1.95 -1.15 2.91
CA GLU A 144 1.56 -1.77 4.17
C GLU A 144 2.33 -1.17 5.35
N GLN A 145 3.63 -0.91 5.20
CA GLN A 145 4.43 -0.23 6.23
C GLN A 145 3.88 1.17 6.54
N HIS A 146 3.50 1.93 5.51
CA HIS A 146 2.84 3.23 5.69
C HIS A 146 1.52 3.09 6.49
N LEU A 147 0.67 2.13 6.15
CA LEU A 147 -0.59 1.88 6.86
C LEU A 147 -0.36 1.43 8.31
N VAL A 148 0.61 0.54 8.55
CA VAL A 148 0.99 0.08 9.89
C VAL A 148 1.41 1.25 10.78
N ARG A 149 2.13 2.24 10.25
CA ARG A 149 2.50 3.46 11.00
C ARG A 149 1.30 4.35 11.37
N GLN A 150 0.17 4.23 10.68
CA GLN A 150 -1.07 4.92 11.05
C GLN A 150 -1.85 4.18 12.15
N ILE A 151 -1.72 2.85 12.16
CA ILE A 151 -2.49 1.94 13.03
C ILE A 151 -1.78 1.73 14.37
N PHE A 152 -0.46 1.63 14.38
CA PHE A 152 0.32 1.27 15.56
C PHE A 152 1.30 2.38 15.95
N SER A 153 1.72 2.36 17.21
CA SER A 153 2.74 3.25 17.76
C SER A 153 3.91 2.45 18.30
N GLY A 154 5.12 2.98 18.18
CA GLY A 154 6.35 2.40 18.74
C GLY A 154 6.69 2.99 20.11
N LEU A 155 7.78 2.49 20.72
CA LEU A 155 8.37 3.22 21.86
C LEU A 155 8.88 4.59 21.41
N THR A 156 9.51 4.60 20.25
CA THR A 156 10.00 5.78 19.53
C THR A 156 9.44 5.76 18.11
N ARG A 157 9.55 6.89 17.41
CA ARG A 157 9.16 7.02 16.00
C ARG A 157 10.20 7.87 15.25
N LEU A 158 10.23 7.75 13.93
CA LEU A 158 11.05 8.63 13.09
C LEU A 158 10.20 9.77 12.53
N ASP A 159 10.70 11.00 12.64
CA ASP A 159 10.22 12.11 11.83
C ASP A 159 10.71 11.88 10.39
N GLU A 160 9.79 11.57 9.47
CA GLU A 160 10.13 11.25 8.08
C GLU A 160 10.78 12.44 7.33
N LYS A 161 10.56 13.68 7.77
CA LYS A 161 11.10 14.88 7.13
C LYS A 161 12.50 15.23 7.64
N LYS A 162 12.74 15.10 8.94
CA LYS A 162 14.03 15.41 9.57
C LYS A 162 14.96 14.20 9.63
N GLY A 163 14.41 13.00 9.60
CA GLY A 163 15.14 11.74 9.87
C GLY A 163 15.55 11.59 11.33
N GLU A 164 14.95 12.36 12.25
CA GLU A 164 15.28 12.35 13.67
C GLU A 164 14.35 11.43 14.46
N VAL A 165 14.86 10.85 15.54
CA VAL A 165 14.07 10.01 16.46
C VAL A 165 13.26 10.91 17.40
N GLU A 166 11.96 10.69 17.43
CA GLU A 166 11.03 11.38 18.32
C GLU A 166 10.40 10.43 19.34
N SER A 167 9.89 11.02 20.41
CA SER A 167 9.03 10.34 21.37
C SER A 167 7.76 9.83 20.72
N ASP A 168 7.35 8.63 21.09
CA ASP A 168 6.05 8.08 20.71
C ASP A 168 5.31 7.57 21.97
N LEU A 169 5.15 6.25 22.15
CA LEU A 169 4.61 5.71 23.40
C LEU A 169 5.54 5.99 24.60
N ALA A 170 6.85 5.96 24.39
CA ALA A 170 7.80 6.46 25.36
C ALA A 170 7.94 7.97 25.21
N HIS A 171 7.56 8.73 26.23
CA HIS A 171 7.71 10.19 26.22
C HIS A 171 9.14 10.63 26.54
N HIS A 172 9.96 9.73 27.10
CA HIS A 172 11.37 9.96 27.40
C HIS A 172 12.14 8.63 27.46
N TRP A 173 13.45 8.68 27.25
CA TRP A 173 14.35 7.54 27.39
C TRP A 173 15.78 8.00 27.70
N GLU A 174 16.57 7.10 28.28
CA GLU A 174 17.98 7.34 28.62
C GLU A 174 18.82 6.07 28.44
N ALA A 175 20.08 6.27 28.07
CA ALA A 175 21.08 5.20 28.09
C ALA A 175 21.72 5.17 29.49
N LEU A 176 21.48 4.11 30.24
CA LEU A 176 22.17 3.85 31.52
C LEU A 176 23.58 3.29 31.26
N SER A 177 23.76 2.59 30.14
CA SER A 177 25.04 2.24 29.52
C SER A 177 24.84 1.95 28.03
N SER A 178 25.91 1.68 27.28
CA SER A 178 25.80 1.26 25.87
C SER A 178 25.02 -0.06 25.66
N ARG A 179 24.76 -0.81 26.74
CA ARG A 179 24.02 -2.09 26.72
C ARG A 179 22.77 -2.09 27.59
N HIS A 180 22.37 -0.96 28.16
CA HIS A 180 21.20 -0.86 29.03
C HIS A 180 20.49 0.47 28.82
N TRP A 181 19.28 0.40 28.30
CA TRP A 181 18.42 1.55 28.04
C TRP A 181 17.16 1.48 28.88
N ARG A 182 16.67 2.65 29.30
CA ARG A 182 15.40 2.81 29.99
C ARG A 182 14.47 3.72 29.21
N PHE A 183 13.21 3.31 29.08
CA PHE A 183 12.14 4.03 28.40
C PHE A 183 10.99 4.30 29.38
N TYR A 184 10.45 5.51 29.35
CA TYR A 184 9.35 5.96 30.20
C TYR A 184 8.08 6.15 29.38
N LEU A 185 7.06 5.33 29.67
CA LEU A 185 5.82 5.24 28.90
C LEU A 185 4.81 6.30 29.30
N ARG A 186 4.03 6.79 28.34
CA ARG A 186 2.88 7.65 28.59
C ARG A 186 1.83 6.89 29.41
N PRO A 187 1.27 7.49 30.47
CA PRO A 187 0.17 6.88 31.21
C PRO A 187 -1.13 6.92 30.37
N ALA A 188 -2.05 6.00 30.69
CA ALA A 188 -3.41 5.97 30.16
C ALA A 188 -3.56 5.88 28.63
N VAL A 189 -2.54 5.38 27.91
CA VAL A 189 -2.66 5.08 26.47
C VAL A 189 -3.65 3.94 26.26
N ARG A 190 -4.50 4.06 25.23
CA ARG A 190 -5.50 3.05 24.88
C ARG A 190 -5.22 2.44 23.51
N PHE A 191 -5.43 1.14 23.43
CA PHE A 191 -5.59 0.44 22.16
C PHE A 191 -6.95 0.79 21.53
N HIS A 192 -7.09 0.56 20.24
CA HIS A 192 -8.32 0.83 19.49
C HIS A 192 -9.56 0.10 20.02
N ASN A 193 -9.38 -1.02 20.73
CA ASN A 193 -10.45 -1.77 21.40
C ASN A 193 -10.80 -1.24 22.80
N GLY A 194 -10.15 -0.18 23.26
CA GLY A 194 -10.37 0.45 24.57
C GLY A 194 -9.52 -0.11 25.71
N LYS A 195 -8.81 -1.24 25.53
CA LYS A 195 -7.86 -1.78 26.51
C LYS A 195 -6.75 -0.76 26.77
N LEU A 196 -6.37 -0.58 28.04
CA LEU A 196 -5.22 0.25 28.41
C LEU A 196 -3.92 -0.48 28.06
N LEU A 197 -2.94 0.24 27.52
CA LEU A 197 -1.60 -0.26 27.28
C LEU A 197 -0.90 -0.54 28.60
N ASP A 198 -0.40 -1.77 28.75
CA ASP A 198 0.41 -2.21 29.88
C ASP A 198 1.87 -2.46 29.42
N THR A 199 2.81 -2.33 30.36
CA THR A 199 4.21 -2.77 30.19
C THR A 199 4.33 -4.20 29.65
N LYS A 200 3.41 -5.10 29.99
CA LYS A 200 3.37 -6.49 29.49
C LYS A 200 3.16 -6.57 27.97
N ASP A 201 2.38 -5.66 27.39
CA ASP A 201 2.15 -5.60 25.93
C ASP A 201 3.46 -5.22 25.21
N VAL A 202 4.22 -4.28 25.77
CA VAL A 202 5.53 -3.88 25.26
C VAL A 202 6.53 -5.04 25.36
N ILE A 203 6.62 -5.68 26.53
CA ILE A 203 7.53 -6.81 26.77
C ILE A 203 7.20 -7.98 25.83
N ALA A 204 5.92 -8.33 25.67
CA ALA A 204 5.49 -9.41 24.79
C ALA A 204 5.86 -9.13 23.33
N THR A 205 5.57 -7.90 22.85
CA THR A 205 5.91 -7.46 21.49
C THR A 205 7.42 -7.55 21.24
N LEU A 206 8.24 -6.88 22.06
CA LEU A 206 9.68 -6.80 21.84
C LEU A 206 10.39 -8.16 21.96
N ASN A 207 9.83 -9.09 22.73
CA ASN A 207 10.34 -10.47 22.77
C ASN A 207 10.06 -11.27 21.49
N GLN A 208 8.99 -10.98 20.74
CA GLN A 208 8.80 -11.52 19.40
C GLN A 208 9.70 -10.82 18.37
N VAL A 209 9.83 -9.51 18.46
CA VAL A 209 10.69 -8.71 17.57
C VAL A 209 12.14 -9.19 17.61
N LYS A 210 12.63 -9.62 18.78
CA LYS A 210 13.94 -10.26 18.98
C LYS A 210 14.26 -11.43 18.05
N GLN A 211 13.26 -12.12 17.51
CA GLN A 211 13.48 -13.24 16.60
C GLN A 211 14.02 -12.77 15.25
N HIS A 212 13.71 -11.53 14.85
CA HIS A 212 14.21 -10.92 13.63
C HIS A 212 15.68 -10.52 13.79
N ARG A 213 16.50 -10.79 12.76
CA ARG A 213 17.95 -10.58 12.79
C ARG A 213 18.35 -9.16 13.18
N LEU A 214 17.60 -8.16 12.69
CA LEU A 214 17.79 -6.74 12.98
C LEU A 214 17.87 -6.43 14.50
N PHE A 215 17.09 -7.17 15.32
CA PHE A 215 16.93 -6.98 16.77
C PHE A 215 17.52 -8.12 17.61
N ARG A 216 18.26 -9.06 17.00
CA ARG A 216 18.76 -10.28 17.68
C ARG A 216 19.73 -9.99 18.84
N HIS A 217 20.29 -8.78 18.89
CA HIS A 217 21.16 -8.32 19.97
C HIS A 217 20.42 -7.81 21.20
N LEU A 218 19.10 -7.63 21.17
CA LEU A 218 18.35 -7.45 22.40
C LEU A 218 18.53 -8.72 23.26
N LEU A 219 18.83 -8.58 24.56
CA LEU A 219 19.08 -9.67 25.51
C LEU A 219 17.84 -9.97 26.35
N SER A 220 17.37 -9.00 27.15
CA SER A 220 16.16 -9.08 27.97
C SER A 220 15.38 -7.76 27.88
N ILE A 221 14.06 -7.85 28.07
CA ILE A 221 13.18 -6.70 28.26
C ILE A 221 12.41 -6.96 29.54
N ASP A 222 12.46 -6.02 30.46
CA ASP A 222 11.82 -6.11 31.76
C ASP A 222 11.31 -4.73 32.21
N SER A 223 10.66 -4.70 33.36
CA SER A 223 10.03 -3.51 33.91
C SER A 223 10.24 -3.50 35.41
N ILE A 224 11.02 -2.54 35.90
CA ILE A 224 11.31 -2.40 37.33
C ILE A 224 10.23 -1.58 38.08
N ALA A 225 9.40 -0.86 37.33
CA ALA A 225 8.39 0.05 37.85
C ALA A 225 7.25 0.23 36.82
N PRO A 226 6.03 0.61 37.25
CA PRO A 226 4.94 0.94 36.34
C PRO A 226 5.38 1.96 35.28
N HIS A 227 4.92 1.78 34.04
CA HIS A 227 5.24 2.65 32.91
C HIS A 227 6.73 2.82 32.61
N THR A 228 7.58 1.88 33.05
CA THR A 228 9.03 1.89 32.80
C THR A 228 9.43 0.60 32.11
N ILE A 229 10.23 0.69 31.06
CA ILE A 229 10.76 -0.45 30.31
C ILE A 229 12.28 -0.37 30.29
N ASP A 230 12.93 -1.43 30.76
CA ASP A 230 14.37 -1.61 30.69
C ASP A 230 14.70 -2.63 29.59
N ILE A 231 15.64 -2.26 28.72
CA ILE A 231 16.11 -3.10 27.62
C ILE A 231 17.62 -3.33 27.80
N HIS A 232 17.99 -4.59 27.96
CA HIS A 232 19.38 -5.03 28.05
C HIS A 232 19.84 -5.60 26.71
N LEU A 233 21.10 -5.36 26.34
CA LEU A 233 21.68 -5.71 25.04
C LEU A 233 22.87 -6.66 25.17
N LYS A 234 23.04 -7.54 24.18
CA LYS A 234 24.19 -8.46 24.05
C LYS A 234 25.47 -7.76 23.57
N ARG A 235 25.31 -6.66 22.85
CA ARG A 235 26.39 -5.84 22.27
C ARG A 235 26.04 -4.36 22.43
N ASP A 236 27.04 -3.51 22.37
CA ASP A 236 26.89 -2.06 22.45
C ASP A 236 26.00 -1.56 21.31
N ASP A 237 24.97 -0.78 21.64
CA ASP A 237 24.12 -0.08 20.69
C ASP A 237 23.71 1.25 21.28
N VAL A 238 24.43 2.31 20.90
CA VAL A 238 24.15 3.68 21.33
C VAL A 238 23.02 4.33 20.53
N ARG A 239 22.41 3.60 19.57
CA ARG A 239 21.36 4.06 18.67
C ARG A 239 20.08 3.25 18.79
N LEU A 240 19.90 2.51 19.89
CA LEU A 240 18.70 1.71 20.13
C LEU A 240 17.37 2.47 19.91
N PRO A 241 17.22 3.75 20.31
CA PRO A 241 16.00 4.52 20.03
C PRO A 241 15.67 4.63 18.53
N TYR A 242 16.67 4.75 17.66
CA TYR A 242 16.48 4.75 16.21
C TYR A 242 15.96 3.39 15.73
N LEU A 243 16.58 2.32 16.21
CA LEU A 243 16.19 0.96 15.84
C LEU A 243 14.74 0.64 16.26
N LEU A 244 14.31 1.10 17.44
CA LEU A 244 12.95 0.87 17.96
C LEU A 244 11.87 1.68 17.25
N ALA A 245 12.25 2.61 16.36
CA ALA A 245 11.32 3.34 15.50
C ALA A 245 10.98 2.59 14.19
N ASP A 246 11.62 1.44 13.94
CA ASP A 246 11.26 0.59 12.81
C ASP A 246 9.86 -0.01 12.98
N HIS A 247 9.17 -0.21 11.85
CA HIS A 247 7.80 -0.73 11.83
C HIS A 247 7.65 -2.10 12.49
N LEU A 248 8.69 -2.95 12.50
CA LEU A 248 8.65 -4.25 13.18
C LEU A 248 8.50 -4.07 14.71
N ALA A 249 8.94 -2.95 15.28
CA ALA A 249 8.99 -2.70 16.72
C ALA A 249 7.76 -1.95 17.28
N VAL A 250 6.71 -1.74 16.47
CA VAL A 250 5.47 -1.12 16.94
C VAL A 250 4.71 -2.04 17.90
N ILE A 251 4.10 -1.46 18.92
CA ILE A 251 3.53 -2.20 20.05
C ILE A 251 2.13 -2.73 19.72
N GLN A 252 1.94 -4.02 20.02
CA GLN A 252 0.69 -4.74 19.82
C GLN A 252 0.17 -5.28 21.17
N PRO A 253 -1.14 -5.55 21.32
CA PRO A 253 -1.67 -6.24 22.50
C PRO A 253 -1.02 -7.61 22.68
N ALA A 254 -0.60 -7.96 23.91
CA ALA A 254 0.10 -9.21 24.20
C ALA A 254 -0.67 -10.46 23.70
N GLU A 255 -2.00 -10.44 23.74
CA GLU A 255 -2.85 -11.54 23.29
C GLU A 255 -2.74 -11.77 21.78
N MET A 256 -2.61 -10.70 20.98
CA MET A 256 -2.51 -10.78 19.53
C MET A 256 -1.10 -11.19 19.07
N VAL A 257 -0.09 -10.82 19.86
CA VAL A 257 1.30 -11.24 19.63
C VAL A 257 1.45 -12.75 19.81
N THR A 258 0.76 -13.32 20.80
CA THR A 258 0.85 -14.74 21.18
C THR A 258 -0.14 -15.63 20.42
N HIS A 259 -1.33 -15.13 20.13
CA HIS A 259 -2.37 -15.81 19.37
C HIS A 259 -2.74 -14.98 18.14
N ARG A 260 -2.13 -15.33 17.01
CA ARG A 260 -2.40 -14.66 15.73
C ARG A 260 -3.59 -15.30 15.04
N ASP A 261 -4.68 -14.54 14.96
CA ASP A 261 -5.78 -14.82 14.05
C ASP A 261 -5.51 -14.08 12.73
N PRO A 262 -5.26 -14.79 11.61
CA PRO A 262 -4.99 -14.17 10.31
C PRO A 262 -6.13 -13.30 9.79
N ASP A 263 -7.37 -13.57 10.22
CA ASP A 263 -8.57 -12.88 9.75
C ASP A 263 -8.97 -11.71 10.66
N ALA A 264 -8.33 -11.56 11.82
CA ALA A 264 -8.60 -10.47 12.73
C ALA A 264 -8.00 -9.15 12.23
N LEU A 265 -8.80 -8.07 12.34
CA LEU A 265 -8.29 -6.73 12.06
C LEU A 265 -7.24 -6.33 13.11
N PRO A 266 -6.16 -5.64 12.71
CA PRO A 266 -5.11 -5.19 13.60
C PRO A 266 -5.66 -4.20 14.64
N ILE A 267 -5.20 -4.35 15.88
CA ILE A 267 -5.51 -3.43 16.98
C ILE A 267 -4.21 -2.79 17.42
N GLY A 268 -4.11 -1.48 17.25
CA GLY A 268 -2.94 -0.70 17.68
C GLY A 268 -3.33 0.46 18.59
N THR A 269 -2.39 1.37 18.77
CA THR A 269 -2.52 2.61 19.55
C THR A 269 -2.38 3.87 18.69
N GLY A 270 -2.28 3.72 17.37
CA GLY A 270 -2.05 4.81 16.41
C GLY A 270 -3.27 5.69 16.18
N ALA A 271 -3.08 6.73 15.38
CA ALA A 271 -4.09 7.77 15.11
C ALA A 271 -5.32 7.27 14.35
N TYR A 272 -5.19 6.15 13.64
CA TYR A 272 -6.27 5.54 12.87
C TYR A 272 -6.49 4.08 13.28
N LYS A 273 -7.75 3.66 13.38
CA LYS A 273 -8.13 2.25 13.52
C LYS A 273 -8.51 1.66 12.17
N LEU A 274 -8.13 0.41 11.91
CA LEU A 274 -8.59 -0.32 10.72
C LEU A 274 -9.98 -0.89 10.97
N THR A 275 -10.94 -0.53 10.10
CA THR A 275 -12.34 -0.98 10.22
C THR A 275 -12.79 -1.90 9.10
N GLN A 276 -12.05 -1.93 7.98
CA GLN A 276 -12.29 -2.81 6.84
C GLN A 276 -10.97 -3.02 6.10
N ASN A 277 -10.68 -4.26 5.71
CA ASN A 277 -9.58 -4.65 4.83
C ASN A 277 -10.02 -5.86 4.01
N ASP A 278 -10.50 -5.62 2.80
CA ASP A 278 -10.90 -6.66 1.84
C ASP A 278 -10.31 -6.37 0.46
N ASN A 279 -10.57 -7.26 -0.51
CA ASN A 279 -10.02 -7.14 -1.86
C ASN A 279 -10.49 -5.92 -2.65
N GLN A 280 -11.51 -5.19 -2.17
CA GLN A 280 -12.04 -4.00 -2.82
C GLN A 280 -11.75 -2.72 -2.03
N ARG A 281 -11.59 -2.80 -0.71
CA ARG A 281 -11.36 -1.64 0.15
C ARG A 281 -10.51 -1.87 1.40
N VAL A 282 -9.79 -0.80 1.74
CA VAL A 282 -9.27 -0.53 3.08
C VAL A 282 -9.98 0.70 3.65
N LYS A 283 -10.46 0.62 4.90
CA LYS A 283 -11.09 1.75 5.59
C LYS A 283 -10.45 2.00 6.95
N LEU A 284 -9.82 3.16 7.07
CA LEU A 284 -9.27 3.70 8.30
C LEU A 284 -10.22 4.75 8.88
N GLU A 285 -10.45 4.73 10.18
CA GLU A 285 -11.22 5.76 10.89
C GLU A 285 -10.33 6.40 11.96
N ALA A 286 -10.39 7.72 12.10
CA ALA A 286 -9.66 8.43 13.14
C ALA A 286 -10.04 7.90 14.53
N PHE A 287 -9.04 7.70 15.38
CA PHE A 287 -9.24 7.19 16.73
C PHE A 287 -9.36 8.35 17.72
N ASP A 288 -10.57 8.64 18.17
CA ASP A 288 -10.85 9.78 19.06
C ASP A 288 -10.14 9.71 20.42
N GLN A 289 -9.72 8.52 20.86
CA GLN A 289 -8.98 8.30 22.11
C GLN A 289 -7.47 8.15 21.89
N TYR A 290 -6.97 8.58 20.74
CA TYR A 290 -5.54 8.63 20.46
C TYR A 290 -4.84 9.54 21.48
N TYR A 291 -3.67 9.12 21.99
CA TYR A 291 -2.94 9.84 23.04
C TYR A 291 -2.24 11.11 22.54
N GLY A 292 -2.08 11.24 21.22
CA GLY A 292 -1.53 12.42 20.57
C GLY A 292 -2.63 13.35 20.05
N PHE A 293 -2.28 14.20 19.08
CA PHE A 293 -3.29 14.98 18.37
C PHE A 293 -4.10 14.07 17.46
N ARG A 294 -5.42 14.14 17.59
CA ARG A 294 -6.35 13.45 16.72
C ARG A 294 -6.12 13.88 15.27
N ALA A 295 -6.17 12.92 14.34
CA ALA A 295 -6.11 13.19 12.92
C ALA A 295 -7.21 14.18 12.48
N MET A 296 -6.88 15.02 11.50
CA MET A 296 -7.77 16.05 10.95
C MET A 296 -8.82 15.48 9.97
N ILE A 297 -8.50 14.38 9.29
CA ILE A 297 -9.43 13.62 8.46
C ILE A 297 -10.07 12.52 9.31
N ASP A 298 -11.38 12.34 9.20
CA ASP A 298 -12.12 11.38 10.02
C ASP A 298 -12.07 9.97 9.45
N VAL A 299 -12.05 9.84 8.12
CA VAL A 299 -12.07 8.55 7.43
C VAL A 299 -11.16 8.60 6.20
N VAL A 300 -10.27 7.62 6.08
CA VAL A 300 -9.52 7.37 4.85
C VAL A 300 -9.99 6.03 4.26
N GLU A 301 -10.51 6.07 3.05
CA GLU A 301 -10.91 4.91 2.28
C GLU A 301 -9.95 4.73 1.10
N ILE A 302 -9.34 3.56 0.99
CA ILE A 302 -8.51 3.19 -0.15
C ILE A 302 -9.29 2.17 -0.96
N TRP A 303 -9.57 2.50 -2.22
CA TRP A 303 -10.34 1.68 -3.15
C TRP A 303 -9.39 0.97 -4.11
N ILE A 304 -9.58 -0.34 -4.24
CA ILE A 304 -8.70 -1.20 -5.04
C ILE A 304 -9.24 -1.26 -6.47
N LEU A 305 -8.47 -0.74 -7.43
CA LEU A 305 -8.86 -0.57 -8.84
C LEU A 305 -7.72 -1.06 -9.74
N GLU A 306 -7.96 -2.08 -10.57
CA GLU A 306 -6.91 -2.80 -11.33
C GLU A 306 -6.17 -1.95 -12.39
N ASP A 307 -6.74 -0.80 -12.82
CA ASP A 307 -6.22 0.05 -13.91
C ASP A 307 -5.76 1.46 -13.46
N PHE A 308 -5.43 1.67 -12.18
CA PHE A 308 -5.00 2.98 -11.68
C PHE A 308 -3.46 3.17 -11.66
N ASP A 309 -2.98 4.42 -11.80
CA ASP A 309 -1.54 4.75 -11.83
C ASP A 309 -0.82 4.20 -10.58
N VAL A 310 0.25 3.44 -10.82
CA VAL A 310 0.93 2.62 -9.81
C VAL A 310 1.95 3.42 -8.99
N PHE A 311 2.45 4.52 -9.54
CA PHE A 311 3.53 5.32 -8.94
C PHE A 311 3.07 6.70 -8.48
N TYR A 312 1.81 7.06 -8.74
CA TYR A 312 1.29 8.39 -8.47
C TYR A 312 -0.11 8.34 -7.84
N LEU A 313 -0.22 8.71 -6.56
CA LEU A 313 -1.49 8.78 -5.85
C LEU A 313 -2.23 10.06 -6.23
N LYS A 314 -3.36 9.93 -6.92
CA LYS A 314 -4.25 11.06 -7.30
C LYS A 314 -5.57 10.99 -6.52
N PRO A 315 -5.82 11.91 -5.58
CA PRO A 315 -7.11 12.02 -4.91
C PRO A 315 -8.13 12.88 -5.69
N VAL A 316 -8.06 12.99 -7.02
CA VAL A 316 -8.85 13.99 -7.77
C VAL A 316 -9.66 13.35 -8.92
N SER A 317 -10.93 13.77 -9.02
CA SER A 317 -11.81 13.64 -10.18
C SER A 317 -11.31 14.58 -11.29
N GLU A 318 -11.07 14.09 -12.51
CA GLU A 318 -10.66 14.93 -13.65
C GLU A 318 -11.72 15.99 -13.99
N SER A 319 -11.62 17.13 -13.34
CA SER A 319 -12.29 18.37 -13.72
C SER A 319 -11.57 19.52 -13.01
N ASP A 320 -10.46 19.96 -13.59
CA ASP A 320 -10.20 21.37 -13.89
C ASP A 320 -8.74 21.56 -14.28
N GLU A 321 -8.55 22.57 -15.12
CA GLU A 321 -7.35 22.94 -15.85
C GLU A 321 -6.04 22.72 -15.09
N ILE A 322 -5.07 22.17 -15.81
CA ILE A 322 -3.66 22.05 -15.43
C ILE A 322 -3.12 23.47 -15.17
N ALA A 323 -3.38 24.00 -13.98
CA ALA A 323 -2.91 25.31 -13.56
C ALA A 323 -1.42 25.19 -13.25
N GLU A 324 -0.62 25.76 -14.16
CA GLU A 324 0.74 26.33 -14.02
C GLU A 324 1.43 26.21 -12.63
N ARG A 325 1.65 24.98 -12.15
CA ARG A 325 2.62 24.68 -11.10
C ARG A 325 3.63 23.68 -11.63
N GLY A 326 4.91 24.04 -11.48
CA GLY A 326 6.04 23.35 -12.12
C GLY A 326 6.02 21.83 -11.90
N VAL A 327 6.35 21.09 -12.95
CA VAL A 327 6.44 19.61 -12.97
C VAL A 327 7.32 19.06 -11.83
N SER A 328 8.29 19.85 -11.37
CA SER A 328 9.30 19.49 -10.34
C SER A 328 8.73 19.23 -8.93
N SER A 329 7.63 19.87 -8.51
CA SER A 329 7.14 19.73 -7.12
C SER A 329 6.18 18.56 -6.88
N ARG A 330 5.86 17.78 -7.92
CA ARG A 330 4.85 16.71 -7.87
C ARG A 330 5.44 15.32 -7.68
N LEU A 331 6.71 15.14 -8.05
CA LEU A 331 7.39 13.86 -8.05
C LEU A 331 8.70 13.95 -7.29
N HIS A 332 8.94 12.94 -6.48
CA HIS A 332 10.18 12.70 -5.77
C HIS A 332 10.76 11.38 -6.29
N LEU A 333 12.08 11.34 -6.42
CA LEU A 333 12.75 10.10 -6.76
C LEU A 333 12.62 9.15 -5.56
N ASP A 334 12.22 7.90 -5.79
CA ASP A 334 12.18 6.88 -4.74
C ASP A 334 13.59 6.75 -4.14
N GLU A 335 13.67 6.82 -2.81
CA GLU A 335 14.90 6.52 -2.06
C GLU A 335 15.05 5.01 -2.02
N GLY A 336 15.41 4.43 -3.16
CA GLY A 336 15.23 3.03 -3.41
C GLY A 336 15.73 2.61 -4.79
N CYS A 337 15.71 1.30 -5.05
CA CYS A 337 16.17 0.74 -6.30
C CYS A 337 15.42 -0.55 -6.61
N ASN A 338 15.07 -0.74 -7.88
CA ASN A 338 14.68 -2.03 -8.44
C ASN A 338 15.95 -2.73 -8.90
N TYR A 339 16.18 -3.96 -8.44
CA TYR A 339 17.44 -4.66 -8.64
C TYR A 339 17.24 -6.17 -8.83
N LEU A 340 18.29 -6.84 -9.31
CA LEU A 340 18.38 -8.29 -9.28
C LEU A 340 19.21 -8.73 -8.07
N LEU A 341 18.70 -9.68 -7.30
CA LEU A 341 19.46 -10.38 -6.27
C LEU A 341 19.87 -11.74 -6.80
N TYR A 342 21.18 -12.01 -6.79
CA TYR A 342 21.71 -13.29 -7.26
C TYR A 342 21.83 -14.28 -6.11
N ASN A 343 21.34 -15.51 -6.31
CA ASN A 343 21.50 -16.58 -5.33
C ASN A 343 22.90 -17.17 -5.41
N ARG A 344 23.82 -16.59 -4.63
CA ARG A 344 25.23 -17.01 -4.54
C ARG A 344 25.45 -18.12 -3.50
N GLN A 345 24.42 -18.53 -2.78
CA GLN A 345 24.46 -19.69 -1.87
C GLN A 345 24.10 -21.00 -2.57
N THR A 346 22.86 -21.11 -3.07
CA THR A 346 22.32 -22.38 -3.59
C THR A 346 22.00 -22.35 -5.09
N GLY A 347 21.97 -21.16 -5.69
CA GLY A 347 21.63 -20.99 -7.11
C GLY A 347 22.84 -21.09 -8.02
N LEU A 348 22.61 -20.92 -9.32
CA LEU A 348 23.65 -20.96 -10.35
C LEU A 348 24.76 -19.91 -10.11
N ALA A 349 24.41 -18.76 -9.53
CA ALA A 349 25.34 -17.66 -9.28
C ALA A 349 26.38 -17.95 -8.18
N ASN A 350 26.28 -19.08 -7.46
CA ASN A 350 27.38 -19.58 -6.62
C ASN A 350 28.63 -19.91 -7.49
N ASN A 351 28.44 -20.26 -8.76
CA ASN A 351 29.54 -20.41 -9.70
C ASN A 351 29.91 -19.06 -10.32
N GLN A 352 31.20 -18.71 -10.30
CA GLN A 352 31.69 -17.42 -10.81
C GLN A 352 31.38 -17.20 -12.31
N GLU A 353 31.48 -18.22 -13.17
CA GLU A 353 31.18 -18.05 -14.60
C GLU A 353 29.71 -17.70 -14.84
N TRP A 354 28.80 -18.31 -14.08
CA TRP A 354 27.36 -17.99 -14.11
C TRP A 354 27.08 -16.59 -13.58
N LEU A 355 27.74 -16.19 -12.48
CA LEU A 355 27.61 -14.86 -11.91
C LEU A 355 28.03 -13.77 -12.90
N HIS A 356 29.17 -13.94 -13.57
CA HIS A 356 29.65 -13.01 -14.59
C HIS A 356 28.71 -12.96 -15.79
N TYR A 357 28.24 -14.11 -16.28
CA TYR A 357 27.27 -14.17 -17.37
C TYR A 357 25.99 -13.39 -17.02
N PHE A 358 25.40 -13.62 -15.84
CA PHE A 358 24.20 -12.89 -15.43
C PHE A 358 24.45 -11.39 -15.26
N ALA A 359 25.53 -10.99 -14.58
CA ALA A 359 25.87 -9.59 -14.35
C ALA A 359 26.06 -8.81 -15.67
N GLN A 360 26.64 -9.43 -16.68
CA GLN A 360 26.79 -8.80 -18.00
C GLN A 360 25.49 -8.82 -18.81
N ARG A 361 24.77 -9.95 -18.80
CA ARG A 361 23.57 -10.13 -19.62
C ARG A 361 22.41 -9.24 -19.18
N PHE A 362 22.31 -8.96 -17.89
CA PHE A 362 21.23 -8.18 -17.28
C PHE A 362 21.70 -6.83 -16.73
N ASN A 363 22.66 -6.18 -17.39
CA ASN A 363 23.03 -4.82 -17.03
C ASN A 363 21.88 -3.83 -17.33
N THR A 364 21.84 -2.71 -16.59
CA THR A 364 20.76 -1.71 -16.67
C THR A 364 20.51 -1.20 -18.10
N LEU A 365 21.56 -0.96 -18.89
CA LEU A 365 21.44 -0.50 -20.29
C LEU A 365 20.83 -1.58 -21.19
N ALA A 366 21.28 -2.84 -21.05
CA ALA A 366 20.71 -3.96 -21.80
C ALA A 366 19.22 -4.14 -21.48
N MET A 367 18.84 -4.00 -20.20
CA MET A 367 17.45 -4.08 -19.79
C MET A 367 16.62 -2.90 -20.30
N GLN A 368 17.16 -1.67 -20.28
CA GLN A 368 16.50 -0.49 -20.81
C GLN A 368 16.17 -0.64 -22.30
N CYS A 369 17.11 -1.14 -23.11
CA CYS A 369 16.90 -1.34 -24.56
C CYS A 369 15.78 -2.34 -24.90
N LEU A 370 15.38 -3.20 -23.95
CA LEU A 370 14.34 -4.22 -24.13
C LEU A 370 12.97 -3.77 -23.66
N LEU A 371 12.92 -2.72 -22.84
CA LEU A 371 11.68 -2.11 -22.40
C LEU A 371 11.24 -1.10 -23.46
N ASP A 372 9.97 -1.19 -23.88
CA ASP A 372 9.37 -0.22 -24.79
C ASP A 372 9.48 1.19 -24.18
N GLN A 373 9.96 2.17 -24.95
CA GLN A 373 10.15 3.55 -24.50
C GLN A 373 8.87 4.18 -23.96
N ALA A 374 7.72 3.83 -24.54
CA ALA A 374 6.42 4.31 -24.06
C ALA A 374 6.14 3.81 -22.63
N LYS A 375 6.29 2.49 -22.40
CA LYS A 375 6.10 1.88 -21.08
C LYS A 375 7.15 2.34 -20.07
N PHE A 376 8.40 2.50 -20.49
CA PHE A 376 9.48 2.98 -19.63
C PHE A 376 9.19 4.39 -19.08
N SER A 377 8.63 5.26 -19.95
CA SER A 377 8.23 6.63 -19.58
C SER A 377 6.97 6.64 -18.72
N GLU A 378 5.98 5.81 -19.04
CA GLU A 378 4.75 5.62 -18.25
C GLU A 378 5.05 5.15 -16.82
N LEU A 379 5.95 4.19 -16.67
CA LEU A 379 6.41 3.65 -15.39
C LEU A 379 7.41 4.57 -14.66
N ARG A 380 7.78 5.70 -15.29
CA ARG A 380 8.67 6.74 -14.74
C ARG A 380 9.99 6.17 -14.20
N LEU A 381 10.58 5.25 -14.95
CA LEU A 381 11.84 4.59 -14.58
C LEU A 381 13.04 5.39 -15.07
N ILE A 382 14.14 5.32 -14.33
CA ILE A 382 15.46 5.80 -14.75
C ILE A 382 16.52 4.74 -14.42
N ASN A 383 17.60 4.66 -15.18
CA ASN A 383 18.66 3.69 -14.93
C ASN A 383 19.31 3.89 -13.56
N ALA A 384 19.55 2.79 -12.87
CA ALA A 384 20.28 2.77 -11.61
C ALA A 384 21.72 2.29 -11.83
N TYR A 385 22.68 3.07 -11.31
CA TYR A 385 24.10 2.74 -11.30
C TYR A 385 24.62 2.36 -9.91
N GLY A 386 23.74 2.40 -8.91
CA GLY A 386 23.96 2.06 -7.51
C GLY A 386 22.62 1.82 -6.82
N LEU A 387 22.65 1.48 -5.53
CA LEU A 387 21.43 1.20 -4.77
C LEU A 387 20.62 2.46 -4.42
N LEU A 388 21.27 3.61 -4.31
CA LEU A 388 20.62 4.90 -4.04
C LEU A 388 20.85 5.86 -5.20
N PRO A 389 19.93 6.82 -5.43
CA PRO A 389 20.13 7.88 -6.39
C PRO A 389 21.48 8.60 -6.24
N GLY A 390 22.15 8.85 -7.36
CA GLY A 390 23.45 9.51 -7.40
C GLY A 390 24.65 8.60 -7.12
N TRP A 391 24.44 7.35 -6.66
CA TRP A 391 25.53 6.39 -6.52
C TRP A 391 25.89 5.74 -7.86
N ALA A 392 27.19 5.63 -8.13
CA ALA A 392 27.75 5.03 -9.33
C ALA A 392 28.73 3.90 -8.97
N HIS A 393 28.21 2.85 -8.35
CA HIS A 393 29.00 1.69 -7.93
C HIS A 393 29.23 0.68 -9.06
N ASN A 394 28.34 0.67 -10.06
CA ASN A 394 28.49 -0.15 -11.25
C ASN A 394 29.46 0.52 -12.24
N SER A 395 30.74 0.22 -12.11
CA SER A 395 31.83 0.83 -12.88
C SER A 395 32.08 0.17 -14.25
N ASN A 396 31.52 -1.02 -14.50
CA ASN A 396 31.85 -1.83 -15.67
C ASN A 396 30.66 -1.94 -16.64
N MET A 397 30.58 -0.99 -17.57
CA MET A 397 29.54 -0.93 -18.63
C MET A 397 29.93 -1.73 -19.89
N ASN A 398 31.05 -2.46 -19.86
CA ASN A 398 31.56 -3.16 -21.03
C ASN A 398 30.63 -4.33 -21.43
N VAL A 399 29.90 -4.14 -22.53
CA VAL A 399 29.08 -5.19 -23.15
C VAL A 399 30.00 -6.09 -23.97
N THR A 400 30.58 -7.11 -23.34
CA THR A 400 31.23 -8.20 -24.08
C THR A 400 30.21 -9.30 -24.32
N VAL A 401 30.19 -9.88 -25.53
CA VAL A 401 29.32 -11.03 -25.81
C VAL A 401 29.84 -12.23 -25.02
N GLN A 402 29.13 -12.60 -23.95
CA GLN A 402 29.39 -13.82 -23.19
C GLN A 402 28.27 -14.84 -23.40
N TYR A 403 28.69 -16.09 -23.60
CA TYR A 403 27.80 -17.23 -23.72
C TYR A 403 27.57 -17.86 -22.34
N PRO A 404 26.40 -18.47 -22.11
CA PRO A 404 26.16 -19.17 -20.86
C PRO A 404 27.16 -20.31 -20.68
N PRO A 405 27.67 -20.56 -19.45
CA PRO A 405 28.70 -21.58 -19.22
C PRO A 405 28.26 -22.98 -19.67
N THR A 406 27.00 -23.34 -19.39
CA THR A 406 26.40 -24.62 -19.80
C THR A 406 24.89 -24.47 -20.02
N ARG A 407 24.29 -25.38 -20.79
CA ARG A 407 22.82 -25.42 -20.95
C ARG A 407 22.17 -25.90 -19.65
N ARG A 408 21.46 -25.00 -18.97
CA ARG A 408 20.68 -25.30 -17.76
C ARG A 408 19.29 -24.67 -17.80
N THR A 409 18.49 -25.00 -16.79
CA THR A 409 17.25 -24.29 -16.50
C THR A 409 17.57 -23.20 -15.48
N VAL A 410 17.30 -21.95 -15.83
CA VAL A 410 17.42 -20.79 -14.94
C VAL A 410 16.06 -20.52 -14.32
N THR A 411 16.00 -20.37 -13.00
CA THR A 411 14.77 -20.03 -12.28
C THR A 411 14.81 -18.59 -11.81
N ILE A 412 13.89 -17.78 -12.34
CA ILE A 412 13.68 -16.38 -11.95
C ILE A 412 12.47 -16.30 -11.04
N ALA A 413 12.57 -15.59 -9.93
CA ALA A 413 11.44 -15.29 -9.06
C ALA A 413 11.17 -13.79 -8.99
N HIS A 414 9.89 -13.41 -8.92
CA HIS A 414 9.49 -12.03 -8.71
C HIS A 414 8.20 -11.93 -7.90
N LEU A 415 7.93 -10.74 -7.35
CA LEU A 415 6.63 -10.42 -6.75
C LEU A 415 5.53 -10.47 -7.81
N GLN A 416 4.46 -11.22 -7.54
CA GLN A 416 3.36 -11.45 -8.47
C GLN A 416 2.57 -10.15 -8.77
N ASP A 417 2.28 -9.35 -7.74
CA ASP A 417 1.46 -8.13 -7.84
C ASP A 417 2.32 -6.87 -8.01
N HIS A 418 3.50 -6.98 -8.64
CA HIS A 418 4.33 -5.81 -8.93
C HIS A 418 4.13 -5.40 -10.40
N PRO A 419 3.87 -4.13 -10.71
CA PRO A 419 3.61 -3.68 -12.08
C PRO A 419 4.78 -3.93 -13.05
N VAL A 420 6.02 -3.80 -12.56
CA VAL A 420 7.22 -3.80 -13.40
C VAL A 420 7.88 -5.17 -13.49
N TYR A 421 7.77 -6.01 -12.46
CA TYR A 421 8.62 -7.21 -12.37
C TYR A 421 8.23 -8.33 -13.33
N PRO A 422 6.94 -8.59 -13.62
CA PRO A 422 6.55 -9.53 -14.67
C PRO A 422 7.12 -9.13 -16.03
N LEU A 423 7.14 -7.83 -16.35
CA LEU A 423 7.72 -7.31 -17.60
C LEU A 423 9.24 -7.53 -17.65
N ILE A 424 9.95 -7.24 -16.55
CA ILE A 424 11.40 -7.53 -16.44
C ILE A 424 11.64 -9.03 -16.62
N ALA A 425 10.87 -9.90 -15.94
CA ALA A 425 11.00 -11.34 -16.04
C ALA A 425 10.76 -11.87 -17.46
N GLU A 426 9.80 -11.29 -18.18
CA GLU A 426 9.52 -11.60 -19.59
C GLU A 426 10.73 -11.27 -20.47
N LYS A 427 11.30 -10.07 -20.33
CA LYS A 427 12.48 -9.65 -21.12
C LYS A 427 13.72 -10.46 -20.79
N MET A 428 13.96 -10.76 -19.51
CA MET A 428 15.03 -11.68 -19.10
C MET A 428 14.82 -13.08 -19.69
N THR A 429 13.59 -13.58 -19.70
CA THR A 429 13.24 -14.88 -20.30
C THR A 429 13.54 -14.91 -21.79
N GLN A 430 13.24 -13.82 -22.51
CA GLN A 430 13.55 -13.69 -23.92
C GLN A 430 15.06 -13.76 -24.18
N LEU A 431 15.87 -13.01 -23.41
CA LEU A 431 17.33 -13.03 -23.51
C LEU A 431 17.93 -14.42 -23.25
N LEU A 432 17.51 -15.06 -22.16
CA LEU A 432 18.00 -16.39 -21.79
C LEU A 432 17.64 -17.45 -22.84
N LYS A 433 16.46 -17.37 -23.44
CA LYS A 433 16.04 -18.28 -24.52
C LYS A 433 16.85 -18.05 -25.80
N GLN A 434 17.20 -16.81 -26.14
CA GLN A 434 18.11 -16.51 -27.26
C GLN A 434 19.48 -17.16 -27.07
N ASP A 435 19.92 -17.29 -25.82
CA ASP A 435 21.18 -17.92 -25.45
C ASP A 435 21.06 -19.46 -25.30
N GLY A 436 19.89 -20.03 -25.62
CA GLY A 436 19.65 -21.48 -25.61
C GLY A 436 19.38 -22.08 -24.23
N LEU A 437 19.00 -21.25 -23.24
CA LEU A 437 18.67 -21.70 -21.89
C LEU A 437 17.17 -21.97 -21.72
N LYS A 438 16.84 -22.91 -20.82
CA LYS A 438 15.47 -23.10 -20.36
C LYS A 438 15.22 -22.13 -19.20
N VAL A 439 14.00 -21.61 -19.10
CA VAL A 439 13.65 -20.64 -18.06
C VAL A 439 12.40 -21.08 -17.34
N LYS A 440 12.43 -21.02 -16.02
CA LYS A 440 11.28 -21.17 -15.14
C LYS A 440 11.04 -19.85 -14.41
N VAL A 441 9.82 -19.32 -14.48
CA VAL A 441 9.44 -18.10 -13.77
C VAL A 441 8.54 -18.48 -12.60
N LEU A 442 8.84 -17.95 -11.42
CA LEU A 442 8.04 -18.09 -10.21
C LEU A 442 7.47 -16.72 -9.82
N SER A 443 6.16 -16.55 -9.96
CA SER A 443 5.44 -15.43 -9.38
C SER A 443 5.11 -15.77 -7.92
N LEU A 444 5.64 -14.98 -6.98
CA LEU A 444 5.52 -15.21 -5.53
C LEU A 444 4.78 -14.07 -4.85
N SER A 445 4.04 -14.37 -3.79
CA SER A 445 3.57 -13.34 -2.86
C SER A 445 4.75 -12.75 -2.05
N THR A 446 4.54 -11.60 -1.40
CA THR A 446 5.57 -10.94 -0.57
C THR A 446 6.05 -11.82 0.56
N ALA A 447 5.13 -12.52 1.24
CA ALA A 447 5.47 -13.44 2.32
C ALA A 447 6.34 -14.60 1.81
N GLU A 448 5.96 -15.22 0.69
CA GLU A 448 6.71 -16.34 0.11
C GLU A 448 8.12 -15.92 -0.30
N MET A 449 8.28 -14.75 -0.91
CA MET A 449 9.57 -14.24 -1.35
C MET A 449 10.51 -13.92 -0.18
N LEU A 450 10.01 -13.19 0.82
CA LEU A 450 10.84 -12.69 1.92
C LEU A 450 11.17 -13.82 2.93
N VAL A 451 10.20 -14.66 3.30
CA VAL A 451 10.43 -15.85 4.14
C VAL A 451 11.24 -16.94 3.40
N GLY A 452 11.37 -16.85 2.08
CA GLY A 452 12.23 -17.73 1.30
C GLY A 452 11.60 -19.06 0.92
N LYS A 453 10.28 -19.09 0.74
CA LYS A 453 9.61 -20.24 0.14
C LYS A 453 10.22 -20.48 -1.24
N HIS A 454 10.67 -21.71 -1.49
CA HIS A 454 11.38 -22.11 -2.71
C HIS A 454 12.76 -21.51 -2.93
N ALA A 455 13.37 -20.83 -1.95
CA ALA A 455 14.64 -20.13 -2.16
C ALA A 455 15.76 -21.02 -2.72
N SER A 456 15.82 -22.30 -2.30
CA SER A 456 16.81 -23.26 -2.80
C SER A 456 16.70 -23.58 -4.30
N LYS A 457 15.59 -23.20 -4.94
CA LYS A 457 15.31 -23.44 -6.37
C LYS A 457 15.44 -22.18 -7.21
N VAL A 458 15.61 -21.01 -6.60
CA VAL A 458 15.65 -19.73 -7.31
C VAL A 458 17.11 -19.36 -7.58
N ASP A 459 17.40 -18.95 -8.81
CA ASP A 459 18.74 -18.47 -9.20
C ASP A 459 18.83 -16.95 -9.11
N ILE A 460 17.76 -16.26 -9.50
CA ILE A 460 17.69 -14.80 -9.56
C ILE A 460 16.35 -14.34 -9.01
N TRP A 461 16.37 -13.37 -8.09
CA TRP A 461 15.17 -12.64 -7.70
C TRP A 461 15.15 -11.26 -8.34
N ILE A 462 14.01 -10.88 -8.91
CA ILE A 462 13.71 -9.49 -9.24
C ILE A 462 13.06 -8.89 -7.99
N SER A 463 13.71 -7.89 -7.40
CA SER A 463 13.30 -7.30 -6.13
C SER A 463 13.47 -5.79 -6.15
N GLY A 464 13.10 -5.17 -5.04
CA GLY A 464 13.28 -3.75 -4.84
C GLY A 464 13.46 -3.38 -3.38
N MET A 465 13.97 -2.17 -3.20
CA MET A 465 14.12 -1.50 -1.92
C MET A 465 13.44 -0.14 -2.05
N SER A 466 12.66 0.24 -1.03
CA SER A 466 12.22 1.61 -0.82
C SER A 466 12.52 1.95 0.64
N LEU A 467 13.12 3.10 0.88
CA LEU A 467 13.56 3.54 2.21
C LEU A 467 12.56 4.53 2.82
N THR A 468 12.51 4.55 4.14
CA THR A 468 11.53 5.35 4.87
C THR A 468 11.96 6.79 5.10
N THR A 469 13.24 7.09 4.90
CA THR A 469 13.86 8.41 5.05
C THR A 469 15.05 8.52 4.09
N THR A 470 15.57 9.73 3.89
CA THR A 470 16.77 9.99 3.06
C THR A 470 18.10 9.80 3.81
N GLN A 471 18.07 9.44 5.10
CA GLN A 471 19.28 9.21 5.90
C GLN A 471 19.96 7.89 5.51
N ASP A 472 21.30 7.86 5.59
CA ASP A 472 22.12 6.72 5.17
C ASP A 472 21.76 5.42 5.90
N GLU A 473 21.49 5.48 7.21
CA GLU A 473 21.12 4.32 8.02
C GLU A 473 19.73 3.74 7.69
N ALA A 474 18.92 4.40 6.88
CA ALA A 474 17.59 3.91 6.49
C ALA A 474 17.66 2.60 5.70
N ILE A 475 18.80 2.25 5.11
CA ILE A 475 19.05 0.96 4.44
C ILE A 475 19.09 -0.22 5.42
N LEU A 476 19.30 0.04 6.72
CA LEU A 476 19.51 -0.98 7.74
C LEU A 476 18.37 -2.00 7.85
N PRO A 477 17.08 -1.60 7.98
CA PRO A 477 15.98 -2.57 8.03
C PRO A 477 15.88 -3.44 6.78
N TRP A 478 16.19 -2.88 5.60
CA TRP A 478 16.17 -3.63 4.34
C TRP A 478 17.25 -4.72 4.29
N LEU A 479 18.48 -4.44 4.75
CA LEU A 479 19.56 -5.43 4.81
C LEU A 479 19.18 -6.68 5.61
N TYR A 480 18.38 -6.49 6.65
CA TYR A 480 17.92 -7.53 7.56
C TYR A 480 16.50 -8.04 7.29
N SER A 481 15.86 -7.59 6.20
CA SER A 481 14.47 -7.91 5.89
C SER A 481 14.27 -9.41 5.69
N PHE A 482 13.72 -10.06 6.73
CA PHE A 482 13.35 -11.48 6.78
C PHE A 482 14.41 -12.45 6.24
N ASP A 483 15.69 -12.13 6.51
CA ASP A 483 16.85 -12.89 6.05
C ASP A 483 16.91 -13.08 4.52
N HIS A 484 16.23 -12.25 3.73
CA HIS A 484 16.17 -12.39 2.28
C HIS A 484 17.55 -12.20 1.63
N LEU A 485 18.28 -11.15 2.00
CA LEU A 485 19.66 -10.92 1.56
C LEU A 485 20.61 -12.01 2.10
N TYR A 486 20.53 -12.30 3.40
CA TYR A 486 21.34 -13.32 4.06
C TYR A 486 21.26 -14.68 3.35
N ARG A 487 20.05 -15.09 2.95
CA ARG A 487 19.81 -16.38 2.29
C ARG A 487 20.47 -16.50 0.91
N ALA A 488 20.74 -15.37 0.25
CA ALA A 488 21.31 -15.31 -1.09
C ALA A 488 22.81 -15.00 -1.10
N MET A 489 23.35 -14.48 0.01
CA MET A 489 24.73 -14.02 0.14
C MET A 489 25.62 -15.06 0.84
N PRO A 490 26.90 -15.21 0.46
CA PRO A 490 27.86 -16.03 1.22
C PRO A 490 27.94 -15.63 2.70
N ASP A 491 28.06 -16.63 3.59
CA ASP A 491 28.02 -16.41 5.04
C ASP A 491 29.16 -15.51 5.55
N ASP A 492 30.35 -15.61 4.95
CA ASP A 492 31.54 -14.83 5.30
C ASP A 492 31.40 -13.37 4.89
N GLU A 493 30.86 -13.09 3.70
CA GLU A 493 30.56 -11.72 3.25
C GLU A 493 29.46 -11.08 4.12
N PHE A 494 28.43 -11.84 4.47
CA PHE A 494 27.38 -11.33 5.34
C PHE A 494 27.89 -11.06 6.77
N ALA A 495 28.80 -11.88 7.28
CA ALA A 495 29.45 -11.66 8.58
C ALA A 495 30.29 -10.38 8.60
N GLN A 496 30.95 -10.02 7.50
CA GLN A 496 31.66 -8.74 7.37
C GLN A 496 30.69 -7.56 7.42
N LEU A 497 29.55 -7.66 6.74
CA LEU A 497 28.49 -6.66 6.81
C LEU A 497 27.94 -6.51 8.24
N GLU A 498 27.72 -7.61 8.96
CA GLU A 498 27.29 -7.57 10.36
C GLU A 498 28.35 -6.93 11.28
N ALA A 499 29.64 -7.10 10.98
CA ALA A 499 30.74 -6.48 11.73
C ALA A 499 30.76 -4.96 11.54
N LEU A 500 30.63 -4.46 10.30
CA LEU A 500 30.55 -3.03 9.99
C LEU A 500 29.37 -2.37 10.73
N ILE A 501 28.21 -3.02 10.75
CA ILE A 501 27.01 -2.52 11.43
C ILE A 501 27.18 -2.55 12.95
N ALA A 502 27.81 -3.60 13.50
CA ALA A 502 28.10 -3.68 14.92
C ALA A 502 29.07 -2.59 15.38
N GLU A 503 30.09 -2.30 14.57
CA GLU A 503 31.04 -1.21 14.82
C GLU A 503 30.33 0.16 14.81
N TRP A 504 29.49 0.42 13.80
CA TRP A 504 28.67 1.63 13.77
C TRP A 504 27.79 1.75 15.01
N ARG A 505 27.04 0.70 15.38
CA ARG A 505 26.16 0.70 16.57
C ARG A 505 26.90 1.02 17.86
N SER A 506 28.17 0.65 17.98
CA SER A 506 28.95 0.83 19.21
C SER A 506 29.42 2.26 19.48
N ASP A 507 29.49 3.12 18.46
CA ASP A 507 30.14 4.43 18.55
C ASP A 507 29.29 5.52 17.89
N SER A 508 28.81 6.50 18.66
CA SER A 508 27.94 7.57 18.19
C SER A 508 28.62 8.53 17.21
N THR A 509 29.95 8.53 17.15
CA THR A 509 30.72 9.43 16.27
C THR A 509 30.89 8.89 14.86
N LYS A 510 30.64 7.59 14.65
CA LYS A 510 30.74 6.96 13.34
C LYS A 510 29.52 7.24 12.46
N ALA A 511 29.78 7.67 11.23
CA ALA A 511 28.77 7.72 10.18
C ALA A 511 28.36 6.29 9.77
N PHE A 512 27.13 6.13 9.31
CA PHE A 512 26.68 4.83 8.81
C PHE A 512 27.41 4.50 7.49
N PRO A 513 28.00 3.29 7.33
CA PRO A 513 28.80 2.94 6.15
C PRO A 513 27.94 2.57 4.93
N ALA A 514 26.92 3.38 4.61
CA ALA A 514 25.95 3.13 3.54
C ALA A 514 26.64 2.95 2.17
N ASN A 515 27.52 3.88 1.81
CA ASN A 515 28.21 3.85 0.52
C ASN A 515 29.13 2.64 0.39
N GLU A 516 29.84 2.25 1.46
CA GLU A 516 30.72 1.08 1.46
C GLU A 516 29.91 -0.22 1.31
N ILE A 517 28.81 -0.35 2.06
CA ILE A 517 27.89 -1.50 1.95
C ILE A 517 27.31 -1.58 0.53
N GLY A 518 26.81 -0.47 -0.01
CA GLY A 518 26.25 -0.42 -1.36
C GLY A 518 27.28 -0.79 -2.42
N MET A 519 28.50 -0.24 -2.31
CA MET A 519 29.60 -0.55 -3.21
C MET A 519 29.95 -2.03 -3.17
N ASN A 520 30.09 -2.62 -1.98
CA ASN A 520 30.39 -4.05 -1.80
C ASN A 520 29.30 -4.93 -2.40
N LEU A 521 28.01 -4.62 -2.18
CA LEU A 521 26.89 -5.37 -2.73
C LEU A 521 26.85 -5.36 -4.26
N VAL A 522 27.18 -4.22 -4.88
CA VAL A 522 27.16 -4.07 -6.33
C VAL A 522 28.41 -4.67 -6.98
N GLN A 523 29.60 -4.41 -6.43
CA GLN A 523 30.87 -4.88 -7.01
C GLN A 523 31.10 -6.38 -6.84
N SER A 524 30.58 -6.99 -5.76
CA SER A 524 30.56 -8.45 -5.60
C SER A 524 29.54 -9.15 -6.50
N HIS A 525 28.72 -8.38 -7.25
CA HIS A 525 27.54 -8.87 -7.93
C HIS A 525 26.61 -9.64 -6.99
N GLN A 526 26.50 -9.25 -5.72
CA GLN A 526 25.39 -9.74 -4.89
C GLN A 526 24.07 -9.14 -5.38
N ILE A 527 24.11 -7.85 -5.71
CA ILE A 527 22.97 -7.09 -6.20
C ILE A 527 23.33 -6.36 -7.48
N GLN A 528 22.47 -6.44 -8.48
CA GLN A 528 22.56 -5.68 -9.72
C GLN A 528 21.47 -4.61 -9.76
N PRO A 529 21.81 -3.32 -9.55
CA PRO A 529 20.87 -2.22 -9.74
C PRO A 529 20.34 -2.20 -11.18
N LEU A 530 19.03 -2.03 -11.33
CA LEU A 530 18.38 -1.88 -12.63
C LEU A 530 17.83 -0.47 -12.80
N PHE A 531 16.85 -0.09 -11.98
CA PHE A 531 16.11 1.16 -12.16
C PHE A 531 15.73 1.84 -10.85
N HIS A 532 15.84 3.16 -10.79
CA HIS A 532 15.11 3.98 -9.83
C HIS A 532 13.74 4.35 -10.43
N ALA A 533 12.77 4.68 -9.58
CA ALA A 533 11.42 5.06 -10.00
C ALA A 533 11.06 6.42 -9.42
N TRP A 534 10.36 7.26 -10.18
CA TRP A 534 9.75 8.48 -9.64
C TRP A 534 8.41 8.15 -9.00
N LEU A 535 8.22 8.63 -7.77
CA LEU A 535 6.99 8.50 -6.99
C LEU A 535 6.39 9.88 -6.73
N GLY A 536 5.10 9.94 -6.44
CA GLY A 536 4.55 11.17 -5.88
C GLY A 536 3.08 11.13 -5.57
N VAL A 537 2.61 12.27 -5.09
CA VAL A 537 1.22 12.50 -4.73
C VAL A 537 0.75 13.78 -5.41
N ASP A 538 -0.46 13.75 -5.96
CA ASP A 538 -1.04 14.90 -6.64
C ASP A 538 -1.66 15.92 -5.69
N ASN A 539 -0.89 16.94 -5.32
CA ASN A 539 -1.33 18.00 -4.41
C ASN A 539 -2.17 19.13 -5.06
N SER A 540 -2.67 18.92 -6.28
CA SER A 540 -3.53 19.91 -6.96
C SER A 540 -4.97 19.97 -6.43
N GLY A 541 -5.38 18.98 -5.63
CA GLY A 541 -6.75 18.88 -5.10
C GLY A 541 -7.08 19.80 -3.93
N GLU A 542 -8.28 19.63 -3.36
CA GLU A 542 -8.79 20.43 -2.24
C GLU A 542 -8.04 20.22 -0.91
N LEU A 543 -7.31 19.11 -0.77
CA LEU A 543 -6.55 18.79 0.44
C LEU A 543 -5.34 19.71 0.62
N GLN A 544 -5.25 20.29 1.80
CA GLN A 544 -4.11 21.09 2.25
C GLN A 544 -3.12 20.21 3.03
N GLY A 545 -1.83 20.55 2.97
CA GLY A 545 -0.77 19.84 3.69
C GLY A 545 -0.31 18.53 3.04
N MET A 546 -0.85 18.21 1.86
CA MET A 546 -0.50 16.97 1.16
C MET A 546 0.90 17.08 0.54
N THR A 547 1.84 16.34 1.13
CA THR A 547 3.23 16.24 0.68
C THR A 547 3.61 14.77 0.64
N SER A 548 4.30 14.35 -0.43
CA SER A 548 4.77 12.98 -0.53
C SER A 548 5.84 12.73 0.54
N ASN A 549 5.71 11.64 1.28
CA ASN A 549 6.77 11.06 2.08
C ASN A 549 7.66 10.15 1.22
N SER A 550 8.75 9.64 1.81
CA SER A 550 9.71 8.76 1.14
C SER A 550 9.10 7.43 0.66
N LEU A 551 7.92 7.05 1.14
CA LEU A 551 7.21 5.83 0.73
C LEU A 551 6.22 6.07 -0.43
N GLY A 552 6.13 7.29 -0.94
CA GLY A 552 5.20 7.68 -2.01
C GLY A 552 3.75 7.87 -1.54
N TRP A 553 3.53 8.04 -0.24
CA TRP A 553 2.24 8.34 0.39
C TRP A 553 2.27 9.74 1.00
N PHE A 554 1.19 10.19 1.61
CA PHE A 554 1.15 11.44 2.38
C PHE A 554 0.70 11.16 3.82
N ASP A 555 1.03 12.06 4.74
CA ASP A 555 0.66 11.91 6.14
C ASP A 555 -0.85 12.13 6.34
N PHE A 556 -1.58 11.04 6.61
CA PHE A 556 -3.03 11.05 6.83
C PHE A 556 -3.43 11.84 8.06
N THR A 557 -2.53 12.05 9.03
CA THR A 557 -2.87 12.73 10.29
C THR A 557 -2.91 14.25 10.16
N SER A 558 -2.09 14.82 9.26
CA SER A 558 -1.92 16.27 9.12
C SER A 558 -2.67 16.91 7.96
N VAL A 559 -3.12 16.14 6.97
CA VAL A 559 -3.92 16.67 5.85
C VAL A 559 -5.30 17.15 6.31
N TRP A 560 -5.82 18.20 5.68
CA TRP A 560 -7.14 18.76 6.00
C TRP A 560 -7.79 19.42 4.79
N LYS A 561 -9.12 19.60 4.84
CA LYS A 561 -9.86 20.32 3.81
C LYS A 561 -10.12 21.77 4.25
N LYS A 562 -9.70 22.73 3.42
CA LYS A 562 -10.03 24.14 3.64
C LYS A 562 -11.52 24.38 3.38
N PRO A 563 -12.26 25.04 4.29
CA PRO A 563 -13.64 25.42 4.02
C PRO A 563 -13.71 26.39 2.84
N ASN A 564 -14.65 26.17 1.92
CA ASN A 564 -14.98 27.14 0.88
C ASN A 564 -15.88 28.21 1.51
N PHE A 565 -15.36 29.44 1.62
CA PHE A 565 -16.18 30.59 1.96
C PHE A 565 -16.72 31.15 0.64
N SER A 566 -17.95 30.77 0.30
CA SER A 566 -18.73 31.33 -0.81
C SER A 566 -19.52 32.54 -0.35
#